data_AF-A0A0C9TFY8-F1
#
_entry.id   AF-A0A0C9TFY8-F1
#
_cell.length_a   1.000
_cell.length_b   1.000
_cell.length_c   1.000
_cell.angle_alpha   90.00
_cell.angle_beta   90.00
_cell.angle_gamma   90.00
#
_symmetry.space_group_name_H-M   'P 1'
#
loop_
_entity.id
_entity.type
_entity.pdbx_description
1 polymer ?
#
loop_
_entity_poly.entity_id
_entity_poly.type
_entity_poly.pdbx_seq_one_letter_code
_entity_poly.pdbx_strand_id
1 'polypeptide(L)'
;MDKLRSSLKQLVRDWAEEGKDERDTCYKPIIDALLDHFSYVPEAERNVIRVLVPGAGLARLTLDVARLGFACQGNEFSHHMLLLSFFILNRTNQLHEHAIYPYVHSFSNQLSNINLLRPVTIPDVLPSDLPNGSDFSLVAGDFEEIYGAQEDDPRGHESQVGRWNAVLTCFFIDTAKNIINYLRILHRILAPGGVWINLGPLLWHFENNDSGDVSIELDLQEVKALARKIGFEIT
;
A
#
# COMPACT_ATOMS: atom_id res chain seq x y z
N MET A 1 -16.23 11.12 -10.38
CA MET A 1 -16.84 11.45 -9.07
C MET A 1 -16.69 10.31 -8.06
N ASP A 2 -16.86 9.05 -8.43
CA ASP A 2 -16.79 7.94 -7.45
C ASP A 2 -15.40 7.71 -6.85
N LYS A 3 -14.33 7.88 -7.64
CA LYS A 3 -12.95 7.84 -7.11
C LYS A 3 -12.70 8.87 -5.99
N LEU A 4 -13.25 10.07 -6.12
CA LEU A 4 -13.16 11.10 -5.08
C LEU A 4 -13.91 10.70 -3.80
N ARG A 5 -15.11 10.12 -3.94
CA ARG A 5 -15.89 9.59 -2.81
C ARG A 5 -15.15 8.49 -2.07
N SER A 6 -14.52 7.56 -2.80
CA SER A 6 -13.69 6.51 -2.21
C SER A 6 -12.44 7.07 -1.55
N SER A 7 -11.85 8.13 -2.11
CA SER A 7 -10.65 8.78 -1.53
C SER A 7 -10.95 9.43 -0.17
N LEU A 8 -12.15 10.01 0.01
CA LEU A 8 -12.59 10.50 1.33
C LEU A 8 -12.71 9.38 2.36
N LYS A 9 -13.18 8.19 1.94
CA LYS A 9 -13.24 7.02 2.83
C LYS A 9 -11.85 6.48 3.15
N GLN A 10 -10.91 6.55 2.21
CA GLN A 10 -9.52 6.18 2.48
C GLN A 10 -8.85 7.08 3.52
N LEU A 11 -9.20 8.38 3.59
CA LEU A 11 -8.72 9.24 4.68
C LEU A 11 -9.16 8.73 6.05
N VAL A 12 -10.37 8.16 6.15
CA VAL A 12 -10.84 7.53 7.40
C VAL A 12 -9.99 6.31 7.74
N ARG A 13 -9.84 5.40 6.78
CA ARG A 13 -9.04 4.17 6.96
C ARG A 13 -7.61 4.49 7.39
N ASP A 14 -6.93 5.39 6.68
CA ASP A 14 -5.49 5.60 6.86
C ASP A 14 -5.13 6.66 7.90
N TRP A 15 -6.01 7.62 8.21
CA TRP A 15 -5.63 8.82 8.98
C TRP A 15 -6.64 9.27 10.02
N ALA A 16 -7.73 8.52 10.25
CA ALA A 16 -8.65 8.79 11.34
C ALA A 16 -8.52 7.74 12.45
N GLU A 17 -8.89 8.10 13.67
CA GLU A 17 -8.97 7.16 14.79
C GLU A 17 -10.03 6.08 14.50
N GLU A 18 -11.13 6.45 13.84
CA GLU A 18 -12.19 5.53 13.44
C GLU A 18 -11.73 4.45 12.46
N GLY A 19 -10.62 4.65 11.76
CA GLY A 19 -10.00 3.63 10.90
C GLY A 19 -9.09 2.66 11.64
N LYS A 20 -8.82 2.88 12.93
CA LYS A 20 -7.81 2.13 13.68
C LYS A 20 -8.06 0.62 13.69
N ASP A 21 -9.28 0.17 13.99
CA ASP A 21 -9.58 -1.26 14.05
C ASP A 21 -9.39 -1.95 12.69
N GLU A 22 -9.70 -1.24 11.60
CA GLU A 22 -9.49 -1.72 10.23
C GLU A 22 -7.99 -1.84 9.92
N ARG A 23 -7.18 -0.85 10.34
CA ARG A 23 -5.72 -0.90 10.23
C ARG A 23 -5.11 -1.99 11.10
N ASP A 24 -5.58 -2.17 12.33
CA ASP A 24 -5.12 -3.23 13.22
C ASP A 24 -5.47 -4.62 12.65
N THR A 25 -6.53 -4.74 11.86
CA THR A 25 -6.89 -6.00 11.18
C THR A 25 -6.08 -6.24 9.91
N CYS A 26 -5.69 -5.17 9.19
CA CYS A 26 -5.00 -5.29 7.90
C CYS A 26 -3.48 -5.08 7.98
N TYR A 27 -3.03 -3.99 8.59
CA TYR A 27 -1.63 -3.56 8.61
C TYR A 27 -0.83 -4.29 9.68
N LYS A 28 -1.41 -4.51 10.86
CA LYS A 28 -0.70 -5.18 11.95
C LYS A 28 -0.22 -6.59 11.58
N PRO A 29 -1.01 -7.49 10.96
CA PRO A 29 -0.50 -8.80 10.55
C PRO A 29 0.66 -8.73 9.55
N ILE A 30 0.64 -7.75 8.64
CA ILE A 30 1.72 -7.52 7.68
C ILE A 30 2.99 -7.06 8.41
N ILE A 31 2.85 -6.10 9.32
CA ILE A 31 3.95 -5.55 10.12
C ILE A 31 4.53 -6.63 11.05
N ASP A 32 3.69 -7.40 11.73
CA ASP A 32 4.11 -8.47 12.61
C ASP A 32 4.89 -9.55 11.84
N ALA A 33 4.44 -9.93 10.63
CA ALA A 33 5.18 -10.84 9.76
C ALA A 33 6.52 -10.26 9.28
N LEU A 34 6.59 -8.96 9.01
CA LEU A 34 7.85 -8.28 8.65
C LEU A 34 8.84 -8.30 9.82
N LEU A 35 8.36 -7.97 11.02
CA LEU A 35 9.17 -7.96 12.25
C LEU A 35 9.65 -9.36 12.62
N ASP A 36 8.81 -10.39 12.44
CA ASP A 36 9.18 -11.78 12.68
C ASP A 36 10.28 -12.25 11.70
N HIS A 37 10.10 -11.97 10.40
CA HIS A 37 11.08 -12.31 9.36
C HIS A 37 12.45 -11.66 9.62
N PHE A 38 12.46 -10.41 10.08
CA PHE A 38 13.69 -9.67 10.42
C PHE A 38 13.97 -9.61 11.93
N SER A 39 13.47 -10.57 12.72
CA SER A 39 13.63 -10.60 14.18
C SER A 39 15.10 -10.69 14.62
N TYR A 40 15.96 -11.21 13.75
CA TYR A 40 17.41 -11.29 13.95
C TYR A 40 18.14 -9.95 13.73
N VAL A 41 17.48 -8.94 13.15
CA VAL A 41 18.06 -7.61 12.88
C VAL A 41 17.73 -6.66 14.03
N PRO A 42 18.74 -6.12 14.75
CA PRO A 42 18.51 -5.11 15.77
C PRO A 42 17.82 -3.87 15.20
N GLU A 43 16.98 -3.21 15.99
CA GLU A 43 16.23 -2.02 15.54
C GLU A 43 17.12 -0.91 14.98
N ALA A 44 18.29 -0.70 15.57
CA ALA A 44 19.27 0.30 15.14
C ALA A 44 19.88 0.03 13.75
N GLU A 45 19.75 -1.19 13.23
CA GLU A 45 20.28 -1.61 11.92
C GLU A 45 19.19 -1.80 10.87
N ARG A 46 17.91 -1.60 11.21
CA ARG A 46 16.79 -1.80 10.28
C ARG A 46 16.80 -0.85 9.08
N ASN A 47 17.50 0.28 9.17
CA ASN A 47 17.54 1.27 8.10
C ASN A 47 18.20 0.78 6.82
N VAL A 48 18.98 -0.31 6.85
CA VAL A 48 19.54 -0.93 5.63
C VAL A 48 18.55 -1.90 4.95
N ILE A 49 17.47 -2.27 5.64
CA ILE A 49 16.46 -3.19 5.14
C ILE A 49 15.44 -2.39 4.34
N ARG A 50 15.47 -2.55 3.02
CA ARG A 50 14.61 -1.82 2.08
C ARG A 50 13.28 -2.53 1.90
N VAL A 51 12.20 -1.83 2.21
CA VAL A 51 10.82 -2.33 2.15
C VAL A 51 10.02 -1.53 1.12
N LEU A 52 9.43 -2.21 0.15
CA LEU A 52 8.52 -1.61 -0.83
C LEU A 52 7.06 -1.87 -0.46
N VAL A 53 6.21 -0.87 -0.60
CA VAL A 53 4.75 -0.98 -0.45
C VAL A 53 4.06 -0.54 -1.75
N PRO A 54 3.80 -1.46 -2.70
CA PRO A 54 3.03 -1.15 -3.91
C PRO A 54 1.57 -0.86 -3.59
N GLY A 55 0.96 0.09 -4.32
CA GLY A 55 -0.41 0.53 -4.06
C GLY A 55 -0.58 1.13 -2.67
N ALA A 56 0.35 2.01 -2.28
CA ALA A 56 0.43 2.54 -0.92
C ALA A 56 -0.78 3.38 -0.49
N GLY A 57 -1.67 3.78 -1.42
CA GLY A 57 -2.84 4.58 -1.09
C GLY A 57 -2.43 5.92 -0.47
N LEU A 58 -2.86 6.16 0.77
CA LEU A 58 -2.47 7.37 1.50
C LEU A 58 -1.22 7.20 2.37
N ALA A 59 -0.47 6.11 2.15
CA ALA A 59 0.85 5.79 2.69
C ALA A 59 0.93 5.60 4.22
N ARG A 60 -0.19 5.28 4.90
CA ARG A 60 -0.17 4.99 6.33
C ARG A 60 0.67 3.76 6.67
N LEU A 61 0.50 2.65 5.96
CA LEU A 61 1.31 1.44 6.16
C LEU A 61 2.81 1.72 5.94
N THR A 62 3.15 2.48 4.89
CA THR A 62 4.52 2.88 4.59
C THR A 62 5.12 3.75 5.72
N LEU A 63 4.34 4.69 6.27
CA LEU A 63 4.74 5.48 7.43
C LEU A 63 5.00 4.60 8.65
N ASP A 64 4.07 3.69 8.96
CA ASP A 64 4.16 2.82 10.13
C ASP A 64 5.38 1.88 10.04
N VAL A 65 5.72 1.38 8.85
CA VAL A 65 6.94 0.60 8.61
C VAL A 65 8.21 1.46 8.75
N ALA A 66 8.22 2.68 8.21
CA ALA A 66 9.35 3.60 8.38
C ALA A 66 9.58 3.95 9.86
N ARG A 67 8.51 4.12 10.64
CA ARG A 67 8.57 4.40 12.08
C ARG A 67 9.23 3.27 12.88
N LEU A 68 9.21 2.04 12.37
CA LEU A 68 9.90 0.89 12.97
C LEU A 68 11.39 0.80 12.62
N GLY A 69 11.91 1.79 11.89
CA GLY A 69 13.33 1.93 11.53
C GLY A 69 13.71 1.39 10.15
N PHE A 70 12.76 0.81 9.41
CA PHE A 70 13.01 0.29 8.06
C PHE A 70 13.13 1.42 7.02
N ALA A 71 13.93 1.20 5.97
CA ALA A 71 13.91 2.09 4.80
C ALA A 71 12.70 1.75 3.93
N CYS A 72 11.63 2.53 4.03
CA CYS A 72 10.34 2.22 3.43
C CYS A 72 9.97 3.17 2.29
N GLN A 73 9.63 2.58 1.14
CA GLN A 73 9.13 3.29 -0.02
C GLN A 73 7.72 2.82 -0.35
N GLY A 74 6.78 3.75 -0.44
CA GLY A 74 5.48 3.51 -1.06
C GLY A 74 5.53 3.73 -2.56
N ASN A 75 4.66 3.07 -3.30
CA ASN A 75 4.38 3.36 -4.70
C ASN A 75 2.88 3.54 -4.92
N GLU A 76 2.50 4.60 -5.64
CA GLU A 76 1.09 4.88 -5.95
C GLU A 76 0.96 5.54 -7.33
N PHE A 77 -0.10 5.21 -8.06
CA PHE A 77 -0.35 5.70 -9.42
C PHE A 77 -1.54 6.68 -9.48
N SER A 78 -2.53 6.51 -8.60
CA SER A 78 -3.73 7.34 -8.57
C SER A 78 -3.41 8.75 -8.12
N HIS A 79 -3.65 9.72 -9.00
CA HIS A 79 -3.50 11.15 -8.68
C HIS A 79 -4.36 11.58 -7.47
N HIS A 80 -5.50 10.93 -7.23
CA HIS A 80 -6.33 11.24 -6.07
C HIS A 80 -5.63 10.85 -4.76
N MET A 81 -4.99 9.67 -4.75
CA MET A 81 -4.24 9.19 -3.60
C MET A 81 -2.97 10.01 -3.40
N LEU A 82 -2.22 10.27 -4.47
CA LEU A 82 -0.98 11.07 -4.43
C LEU A 82 -1.20 12.50 -3.92
N LEU A 83 -2.27 13.17 -4.35
CA LEU A 83 -2.55 14.53 -3.89
C LEU A 83 -2.96 14.57 -2.41
N LEU A 84 -3.79 13.62 -1.98
CA LEU A 84 -4.22 13.53 -0.58
C LEU A 84 -3.10 13.05 0.35
N SER A 85 -2.28 12.09 -0.09
CA SER A 85 -1.11 11.65 0.67
C SER A 85 -0.11 12.80 0.78
N PHE A 86 0.16 13.54 -0.29
CA PHE A 86 1.03 14.73 -0.23
C PHE A 86 0.49 15.77 0.78
N PHE A 87 -0.82 16.03 0.76
CA PHE A 87 -1.46 16.96 1.69
C PHE A 87 -1.32 16.53 3.16
N ILE A 88 -1.61 15.27 3.47
CA ILE A 88 -1.47 14.76 4.85
C ILE A 88 0.00 14.69 5.27
N LEU A 89 0.87 14.13 4.42
CA LEU A 89 2.28 13.87 4.74
C LEU A 89 3.12 15.14 4.87
N ASN A 90 2.82 16.19 4.08
CA ASN A 90 3.71 17.34 3.95
C ASN A 90 3.07 18.70 4.29
N ARG A 91 1.74 18.76 4.39
CA ARG A 91 1.00 20.05 4.56
C ARG A 91 0.16 20.11 5.83
N THR A 92 0.23 19.08 6.67
CA THR A 92 -0.52 19.00 7.93
C THR A 92 0.44 18.92 9.10
N ASN A 93 0.23 19.76 10.12
CA ASN A 93 1.19 19.94 11.22
C ASN A 93 0.56 19.76 12.61
N GLN A 94 -0.75 19.52 12.68
CA GLN A 94 -1.45 19.29 13.94
C GLN A 94 -2.31 18.03 13.86
N LEU A 95 -2.39 17.32 14.99
CA LEU A 95 -3.35 16.23 15.14
C LEU A 95 -4.77 16.80 15.00
N HIS A 96 -5.63 16.07 14.29
CA HIS A 96 -7.03 16.43 14.08
C HIS A 96 -7.25 17.83 13.45
N GLU A 97 -6.27 18.31 12.67
CA GLU A 97 -6.31 19.64 12.03
C GLU A 97 -7.49 19.81 11.06
N HIS A 98 -7.90 18.72 10.39
CA HIS A 98 -8.90 18.76 9.33
C HIS A 98 -10.14 17.95 9.71
N ALA A 99 -11.32 18.53 9.46
CA ALA A 99 -12.60 17.83 9.58
C ALA A 99 -13.16 17.50 8.18
N ILE A 100 -13.44 16.23 7.93
CA ILE A 100 -14.04 15.73 6.69
C ILE A 100 -15.41 15.10 6.96
N TYR A 101 -16.24 15.01 5.91
CA TYR A 101 -17.57 14.41 5.97
C TYR A 101 -17.67 13.24 4.98
N PRO A 102 -17.06 12.09 5.29
CA PRO A 102 -16.82 11.03 4.31
C PRO A 102 -18.08 10.26 3.91
N TYR A 103 -19.20 10.41 4.64
CA TYR A 103 -20.40 9.59 4.44
C TYR A 103 -21.58 10.33 3.83
N VAL A 104 -21.50 11.65 3.59
CA VAL A 104 -22.62 12.50 3.15
C VAL A 104 -23.25 12.12 1.81
N HIS A 105 -22.59 11.24 1.06
CA HIS A 105 -23.06 10.74 -0.23
C HIS A 105 -23.71 9.34 -0.16
N SER A 106 -23.76 8.71 1.02
CA SER A 106 -24.30 7.37 1.23
C SER A 106 -25.64 7.42 1.97
N PHE A 107 -26.76 7.56 1.23
CA PHE A 107 -28.11 7.68 1.79
C PHE A 107 -28.74 6.35 2.23
N SER A 108 -28.28 5.24 1.66
CA SER A 108 -28.72 3.90 2.07
C SER A 108 -28.08 3.49 3.40
N ASN A 109 -28.79 2.66 4.17
CA ASN A 109 -28.33 2.11 5.45
C ASN A 109 -27.98 3.15 6.53
N GLN A 110 -28.59 4.34 6.46
CA GLN A 110 -28.44 5.38 7.47
C GLN A 110 -29.48 5.21 8.59
N LEU A 111 -29.00 5.04 9.82
CA LEU A 111 -29.87 5.02 10.99
C LEU A 111 -30.45 6.40 11.33
N SER A 112 -29.72 7.48 11.00
CA SER A 112 -30.14 8.86 11.26
C SER A 112 -29.39 9.86 10.37
N ASN A 113 -29.94 11.07 10.24
CA ASN A 113 -29.25 12.19 9.56
C ASN A 113 -27.98 12.64 10.28
N ILE A 114 -27.90 12.42 11.60
CA ILE A 114 -26.70 12.73 12.38
C ILE A 114 -25.54 11.84 11.93
N ASN A 115 -25.79 10.56 11.63
CA ASN A 115 -24.77 9.64 11.13
C ASN A 115 -24.29 10.02 9.72
N LEU A 116 -25.19 10.52 8.87
CA LEU A 116 -24.86 10.97 7.52
C LEU A 116 -23.94 12.20 7.55
N LEU A 117 -24.22 13.15 8.45
CA LEU A 117 -23.53 14.43 8.58
C LEU A 117 -22.42 14.42 9.63
N ARG A 118 -22.01 13.25 10.14
CA ARG A 118 -20.97 13.18 11.18
C ARG A 118 -19.61 13.62 10.61
N PRO A 119 -18.90 14.54 11.27
CA PRO A 119 -17.52 14.85 10.91
C PRO A 119 -16.59 13.70 11.37
N VAL A 120 -15.50 13.52 10.65
CA VAL A 120 -14.33 12.70 11.04
C VAL A 120 -13.11 13.60 10.99
N THR A 121 -12.27 13.57 12.03
CA THR A 121 -11.10 14.44 12.13
C THR A 121 -9.81 13.68 11.84
N ILE A 122 -8.92 14.30 11.07
CA ILE A 122 -7.65 13.73 10.62
C ILE A 122 -6.51 14.78 10.71
N PRO A 123 -5.25 14.37 10.83
CA PRO A 123 -4.77 13.01 11.04
C PRO A 123 -4.78 12.61 12.54
N ASP A 124 -4.86 11.31 12.82
CA ASP A 124 -4.73 10.70 14.16
C ASP A 124 -3.27 10.55 14.62
N VAL A 125 -2.31 10.64 13.69
CA VAL A 125 -0.86 10.63 13.95
C VAL A 125 -0.16 11.65 13.06
N LEU A 126 0.94 12.25 13.51
CA LEU A 126 1.70 13.15 12.64
C LEU A 126 2.80 12.41 11.87
N PRO A 127 2.90 12.63 10.55
CA PRO A 127 4.03 12.16 9.75
C PRO A 127 5.37 12.75 10.23
N SER A 128 5.34 13.97 10.76
CA SER A 128 6.52 14.64 11.33
C SER A 128 7.07 13.99 12.60
N ASP A 129 6.33 13.06 13.21
CA ASP A 129 6.80 12.31 14.39
C ASP A 129 7.77 11.18 14.02
N LEU A 130 8.12 11.01 12.73
CA LEU A 130 9.17 10.10 12.33
C LEU A 130 10.52 10.52 12.93
N PRO A 131 11.31 9.58 13.48
CA PRO A 131 12.66 9.88 13.96
C PRO A 131 13.54 10.54 12.90
N ASN A 132 14.42 11.45 13.33
CA ASN A 132 15.41 12.07 12.44
C ASN A 132 16.26 10.99 11.74
N GLY A 133 16.37 11.07 10.42
CA GLY A 133 17.10 10.09 9.61
C GLY A 133 16.28 8.87 9.17
N SER A 134 14.97 8.83 9.46
CA SER A 134 14.07 7.83 8.87
C SER A 134 14.07 7.94 7.35
N ASP A 135 14.16 6.80 6.66
CA ASP A 135 14.04 6.73 5.20
C ASP A 135 12.60 6.36 4.82
N PHE A 136 11.82 7.40 4.52
CA PHE A 136 10.42 7.32 4.11
C PHE A 136 10.24 8.07 2.80
N SER A 137 9.77 7.37 1.76
CA SER A 137 9.52 7.98 0.45
C SER A 137 8.25 7.43 -0.21
N LEU A 138 7.69 8.20 -1.15
CA LEU A 138 6.55 7.80 -1.97
C LEU A 138 6.85 8.09 -3.45
N VAL A 139 6.78 7.06 -4.28
CA VAL A 139 7.04 7.15 -5.73
C VAL A 139 5.73 7.15 -6.50
N ALA A 140 5.55 8.16 -7.36
CA ALA A 140 4.39 8.30 -8.21
C ALA A 140 4.57 7.57 -9.55
N GLY A 141 3.67 6.65 -9.87
CA GLY A 141 3.58 6.00 -11.18
C GLY A 141 3.18 4.53 -11.10
N ASP A 142 3.03 3.90 -12.26
CA ASP A 142 2.57 2.52 -12.37
C ASP A 142 3.62 1.53 -11.85
N PHE A 143 3.18 0.54 -11.07
CA PHE A 143 4.08 -0.43 -10.45
C PHE A 143 4.85 -1.25 -11.50
N GLU A 144 4.18 -1.71 -12.56
CA GLU A 144 4.84 -2.49 -13.60
C GLU A 144 5.82 -1.64 -14.41
N GLU A 145 5.51 -0.36 -14.63
CA GLU A 145 6.43 0.52 -15.35
C GLU A 145 7.70 0.87 -14.57
N ILE A 146 7.55 1.16 -13.27
CA ILE A 146 8.65 1.62 -12.41
C ILE A 146 9.50 0.44 -11.94
N TYR A 147 8.86 -0.57 -11.36
CA TYR A 147 9.56 -1.71 -10.75
C TYR A 147 9.72 -2.89 -11.73
N GLY A 148 9.01 -2.84 -12.86
CA GLY A 148 9.18 -3.80 -13.95
C GLY A 148 10.31 -3.47 -14.94
N ALA A 149 10.94 -2.29 -14.82
CA ALA A 149 12.01 -1.81 -15.69
C ALA A 149 13.18 -2.81 -15.83
N GLN A 150 13.76 -2.88 -17.02
CA GLN A 150 14.97 -3.65 -17.33
C GLN A 150 16.19 -2.72 -17.41
N GLU A 151 17.40 -3.29 -17.47
CA GLU A 151 18.65 -2.50 -17.57
C GLU A 151 18.67 -1.54 -18.76
N ASP A 152 18.05 -1.94 -19.88
CA ASP A 152 17.94 -1.13 -21.11
C ASP A 152 16.55 -0.45 -21.26
N ASP A 153 15.85 -0.11 -20.17
CA ASP A 153 14.53 0.54 -20.28
C ASP A 153 14.64 1.89 -21.02
N PRO A 154 13.99 2.06 -22.19
CA PRO A 154 14.09 3.29 -22.98
C PRO A 154 13.49 4.52 -22.28
N ARG A 155 12.73 4.32 -21.19
CA ARG A 155 12.18 5.39 -20.34
C ARG A 155 13.18 5.90 -19.30
N GLY A 156 14.33 5.24 -19.17
CA GLY A 156 15.40 5.61 -18.25
C GLY A 156 15.15 5.20 -16.80
N HIS A 157 14.20 4.31 -16.53
CA HIS A 157 13.98 3.78 -15.19
C HIS A 157 15.13 2.84 -14.78
N GLU A 158 15.64 3.02 -13.57
CA GLU A 158 16.67 2.14 -13.02
C GLU A 158 16.12 0.72 -12.80
N SER A 159 16.93 -0.29 -13.14
CA SER A 159 16.65 -1.68 -12.80
C SER A 159 16.44 -1.86 -11.29
N GLN A 160 15.34 -2.49 -10.91
CA GLN A 160 14.96 -2.78 -9.53
C GLN A 160 15.25 -4.24 -9.11
N VAL A 161 15.93 -5.01 -9.96
CA VAL A 161 16.20 -6.45 -9.75
C VAL A 161 17.04 -6.65 -8.48
N GLY A 162 16.57 -7.50 -7.56
CA GLY A 162 17.33 -7.86 -6.37
C GLY A 162 17.54 -6.74 -5.35
N ARG A 163 16.76 -5.65 -5.39
CA ARG A 163 17.01 -4.42 -4.63
C ARG A 163 16.19 -4.27 -3.35
N TRP A 164 15.19 -5.11 -3.13
CA TRP A 164 14.23 -4.98 -2.03
C TRP A 164 14.31 -6.18 -1.09
N ASN A 165 14.48 -5.93 0.21
CA ASN A 165 14.51 -6.99 1.22
C ASN A 165 13.11 -7.47 1.57
N ALA A 166 12.10 -6.60 1.47
CA ALA A 166 10.71 -7.00 1.56
C ALA A 166 9.82 -6.22 0.59
N VAL A 167 8.73 -6.86 0.16
CA VAL A 167 7.62 -6.21 -0.53
C VAL A 167 6.34 -6.52 0.22
N LEU A 168 5.56 -5.49 0.55
CA LEU A 168 4.31 -5.58 1.30
C LEU A 168 3.15 -5.18 0.40
N THR A 169 2.24 -6.11 0.11
CA THR A 169 1.04 -5.83 -0.70
C THR A 169 -0.20 -5.92 0.19
N CYS A 170 -0.94 -4.81 0.30
CA CYS A 170 -2.17 -4.73 1.09
C CYS A 170 -3.33 -4.29 0.18
N PHE A 171 -4.27 -5.17 -0.12
CA PHE A 171 -5.39 -4.90 -1.06
C PHE A 171 -4.90 -4.37 -2.42
N PHE A 172 -3.85 -5.02 -2.97
CA PHE A 172 -3.15 -4.56 -4.17
C PHE A 172 -3.12 -5.58 -5.31
N ILE A 173 -2.89 -6.86 -5.05
CA ILE A 173 -2.61 -7.81 -6.13
C ILE A 173 -3.82 -8.02 -7.07
N ASP A 174 -5.02 -7.79 -6.58
CA ASP A 174 -6.27 -7.86 -7.33
C ASP A 174 -6.53 -6.60 -8.18
N THR A 175 -5.67 -5.59 -8.10
CA THR A 175 -5.68 -4.45 -9.04
C THR A 175 -4.94 -4.75 -10.34
N ALA A 176 -4.34 -5.92 -10.50
CA ALA A 176 -3.60 -6.27 -11.71
C ALA A 176 -4.54 -6.56 -12.88
N LYS A 177 -4.22 -6.05 -14.07
CA LYS A 177 -4.77 -6.58 -15.34
C LYS A 177 -4.28 -8.01 -15.60
N ASN A 178 -3.03 -8.26 -15.21
CA ASN A 178 -2.36 -9.54 -15.35
C ASN A 178 -1.57 -9.85 -14.08
N ILE A 179 -2.15 -10.65 -13.19
CA ILE A 179 -1.49 -11.07 -11.94
C ILE A 179 -0.17 -11.80 -12.17
N ILE A 180 0.01 -12.48 -13.31
CA ILE A 180 1.24 -13.19 -13.64
C ILE A 180 2.40 -12.20 -13.73
N ASN A 181 2.19 -11.02 -14.31
CA ASN A 181 3.23 -10.00 -14.40
C ASN A 181 3.56 -9.43 -13.02
N TYR A 182 2.55 -9.13 -12.21
CA TYR A 182 2.77 -8.66 -10.83
C TYR A 182 3.65 -9.64 -10.06
N LEU A 183 3.30 -10.93 -10.04
CA LEU A 183 4.07 -11.94 -9.32
C LEU A 183 5.50 -12.10 -9.86
N ARG A 184 5.70 -12.01 -11.18
CA ARG A 184 7.04 -12.05 -11.79
C ARG A 184 7.90 -10.86 -11.37
N ILE A 185 7.31 -9.66 -11.33
CA ILE A 185 8.02 -8.45 -10.91
C ILE A 185 8.34 -8.53 -9.43
N LEU A 186 7.36 -8.86 -8.58
CA LEU A 186 7.53 -9.05 -7.13
C LEU A 186 8.70 -10.00 -6.84
N HIS A 187 8.73 -11.16 -7.48
CA HIS A 187 9.82 -12.12 -7.29
C HIS A 187 11.17 -11.57 -7.74
N ARG A 188 11.21 -10.90 -8.90
CA ARG A 188 12.45 -10.42 -9.50
C ARG A 188 13.08 -9.25 -8.75
N ILE A 189 12.27 -8.36 -8.18
CA ILE A 189 12.78 -7.17 -7.47
C ILE A 189 13.25 -7.50 -6.05
N LEU A 190 12.85 -8.63 -5.49
CA LEU A 190 13.32 -9.10 -4.19
C LEU A 190 14.80 -9.50 -4.26
N ALA A 191 15.56 -9.03 -3.27
CA ALA A 191 16.90 -9.49 -2.99
C ALA A 191 16.88 -10.99 -2.60
N PRO A 192 17.99 -11.72 -2.76
CA PRO A 192 18.10 -13.08 -2.24
C PRO A 192 17.76 -13.14 -0.74
N GLY A 193 16.86 -14.05 -0.36
CA GLY A 193 16.35 -14.16 1.01
C GLY A 193 15.31 -13.10 1.40
N GLY A 194 14.90 -12.25 0.46
CA GLY A 194 13.84 -11.28 0.66
C GLY A 194 12.46 -11.92 0.75
N VAL A 195 11.51 -11.20 1.33
CA VAL A 195 10.15 -11.72 1.63
C VAL A 195 9.07 -10.90 0.94
N TRP A 196 8.06 -11.58 0.41
CA TRP A 196 6.82 -10.96 -0.04
C TRP A 196 5.70 -11.29 0.96
N ILE A 197 5.12 -10.24 1.57
CA ILE A 197 4.01 -10.37 2.54
C ILE A 197 2.76 -9.77 1.90
N ASN A 198 1.70 -10.59 1.80
CA ASN A 198 0.46 -10.21 1.15
C ASN A 198 -0.75 -10.37 2.06
N LEU A 199 -1.60 -9.34 2.11
CA LEU A 199 -2.92 -9.41 2.74
C LEU A 199 -3.95 -8.66 1.89
N GLY A 200 -5.04 -9.32 1.54
CA GLY A 200 -6.12 -8.71 0.77
C GLY A 200 -7.05 -9.76 0.17
N PRO A 201 -8.18 -9.32 -0.41
CA PRO A 201 -9.07 -10.18 -1.15
C PRO A 201 -8.51 -10.49 -2.55
N LEU A 202 -9.30 -11.22 -3.34
CA LEU A 202 -9.14 -11.38 -4.78
C LEU A 202 -10.36 -10.76 -5.48
N LEU A 203 -10.58 -9.46 -5.26
CA LEU A 203 -11.64 -8.70 -5.91
C LEU A 203 -11.09 -8.05 -7.18
N TRP A 204 -11.02 -8.84 -8.25
CA TRP A 204 -10.34 -8.47 -9.49
C TRP A 204 -10.90 -7.18 -10.10
N HIS A 205 -10.08 -6.12 -10.11
CA HIS A 205 -10.51 -4.76 -10.45
C HIS A 205 -11.06 -4.62 -11.87
N PHE A 206 -10.58 -5.47 -12.78
CA PHE A 206 -10.95 -5.48 -14.19
C PHE A 206 -11.96 -6.59 -14.53
N GLU A 207 -12.49 -7.30 -13.55
CA GLU A 207 -13.58 -8.26 -13.78
C GLU A 207 -14.80 -7.54 -14.37
N ASN A 208 -15.41 -8.11 -15.41
CA ASN A 208 -16.59 -7.57 -16.09
C ASN A 208 -16.44 -6.11 -16.57
N ASN A 209 -15.23 -5.67 -16.90
CA ASN A 209 -15.02 -4.31 -17.40
C ASN A 209 -15.57 -4.12 -18.83
N ASP A 210 -16.24 -2.99 -19.08
CA ASP A 210 -16.76 -2.64 -20.41
C ASP A 210 -15.69 -2.08 -21.37
N SER A 211 -14.48 -1.81 -20.85
CA SER A 211 -13.35 -1.25 -21.60
C SER A 211 -12.63 -2.26 -22.48
N GLY A 212 -12.91 -3.56 -22.34
CA GLY A 212 -12.17 -4.63 -23.01
C GLY A 212 -10.73 -4.77 -22.52
N ASP A 213 -10.43 -4.23 -21.34
CA ASP A 213 -9.13 -4.40 -20.69
C ASP A 213 -8.94 -5.88 -20.32
N VAL A 214 -7.71 -6.37 -20.48
CA VAL A 214 -7.34 -7.72 -20.06
C VAL A 214 -7.53 -7.84 -18.54
N SER A 215 -8.16 -8.94 -18.13
CA SER A 215 -8.30 -9.34 -16.73
C SER A 215 -7.98 -10.84 -16.64
N ILE A 216 -6.95 -11.20 -15.87
CA ILE A 216 -6.64 -12.60 -15.55
C ILE A 216 -7.05 -12.84 -14.10
N GLU A 217 -8.22 -13.44 -13.94
CA GLU A 217 -8.83 -13.76 -12.65
C GLU A 217 -8.42 -15.17 -12.22
N LEU A 218 -7.63 -15.27 -11.16
CA LEU A 218 -7.23 -16.55 -10.56
C LEU A 218 -7.92 -16.74 -9.21
N ASP A 219 -8.19 -17.98 -8.84
CA ASP A 219 -8.54 -18.30 -7.46
C ASP A 219 -7.29 -18.30 -6.55
N LEU A 220 -7.49 -18.40 -5.23
CA LEU A 220 -6.37 -18.39 -4.28
C LEU A 220 -5.42 -19.59 -4.45
N GLN A 221 -5.93 -20.76 -4.85
CA GLN A 221 -5.09 -21.95 -5.07
C GLN A 221 -4.22 -21.76 -6.29
N GLU A 222 -4.78 -21.19 -7.37
CA GLU A 222 -4.07 -20.86 -8.60
C GLU A 222 -3.01 -19.77 -8.36
N VAL A 223 -3.33 -18.71 -7.60
CA VAL A 223 -2.34 -17.69 -7.19
C VAL A 223 -1.18 -18.34 -6.44
N LYS A 224 -1.47 -19.20 -5.45
CA LYS A 224 -0.43 -19.92 -4.68
C LYS A 224 0.38 -20.89 -5.55
N ALA A 225 -0.26 -21.61 -6.46
CA ALA A 225 0.42 -22.51 -7.38
C ALA A 225 1.33 -21.75 -8.35
N LEU A 226 0.86 -20.62 -8.87
CA LEU A 226 1.62 -19.74 -9.75
C LEU A 226 2.81 -19.11 -9.02
N ALA A 227 2.63 -18.63 -7.79
CA ALA A 227 3.71 -18.09 -6.97
C ALA A 227 4.85 -19.12 -6.79
N ARG A 228 4.50 -20.37 -6.47
CA ARG A 228 5.49 -21.47 -6.39
C ARG A 228 6.19 -21.74 -7.72
N LYS A 229 5.44 -21.71 -8.83
CA LYS A 229 6.01 -21.92 -10.16
C LYS A 229 6.96 -20.80 -10.59
N ILE A 230 6.74 -19.57 -10.11
CA ILE A 230 7.62 -18.42 -10.34
C ILE A 230 8.92 -18.54 -9.54
N GLY A 231 8.87 -19.15 -8.35
CA GLY A 231 10.04 -19.40 -7.51
C GLY A 231 9.85 -19.08 -6.03
N PHE A 232 8.66 -18.64 -5.61
CA PHE A 232 8.38 -18.37 -4.20
C PHE A 232 8.24 -19.67 -3.39
N GLU A 233 8.82 -19.67 -2.19
CA GLU A 233 8.50 -20.64 -1.14
C GLU A 233 7.42 -20.03 -0.24
N ILE A 234 6.32 -20.77 -0.02
CA ILE A 234 5.20 -20.29 0.79
C ILE A 234 5.34 -20.86 2.19
N THR A 235 5.45 -19.97 3.19
CA THR A 235 5.53 -20.28 4.62
C THR A 235 4.22 -20.03 5.35
#